data_AF-M2A032-F1
#
_entry.id   AF-M2A032-F1
#
_cell.length_a   1.000
_cell.length_b   1.000
_cell.length_c   1.000
_cell.angle_alpha   90.00
_cell.angle_beta   90.00
_cell.angle_gamma   90.00
#
_symmetry.space_group_name_H-M   'P 1'
#
loop_
_entity.id
_entity.type
_entity.pdbx_description
1 polymer ?
#
loop_
_entity_poly.entity_id
_entity_poly.type
_entity_poly.pdbx_seq_one_letter_code
_entity_poly.pdbx_strand_id
1 'polypeptide(L)'
;MNNLKMFIMENITNMHVGNGDINFNIIDNEVQRDVITNFPTINPSSLKGSFREFCKNNLDEDEVTYIFGDKDTGIGKYKFFGASLLSMPVRSNVKPFFRATCPLIIREFLDTAHNFCSIKEMLDINEIEIL
;
A
#
# COMPACT_ATOMS: atom_id res chain seq x y z
N MET A 1 -0.02 -22.82 -7.40
CA MET A 1 0.40 -22.19 -6.13
C MET A 1 0.15 -20.70 -6.25
N ASN A 2 -0.80 -20.15 -5.50
CA ASN A 2 -1.01 -18.70 -5.44
C ASN A 2 0.17 -18.09 -4.68
N ASN A 3 1.16 -17.56 -5.41
CA ASN A 3 2.36 -16.94 -4.85
C ASN A 3 2.14 -15.45 -4.50
N LEU A 4 0.89 -15.05 -4.28
CA LEU A 4 0.47 -13.69 -3.98
C LEU A 4 -0.07 -13.64 -2.56
N LYS A 5 0.34 -12.62 -1.80
CA LYS A 5 -0.30 -12.23 -0.54
C LYS A 5 -0.69 -10.77 -0.63
N MET A 6 -1.94 -10.46 -0.30
CA MET A 6 -2.45 -9.10 -0.15
C MET A 6 -2.52 -8.75 1.33
N PHE A 7 -2.20 -7.51 1.65
CA PHE A 7 -2.24 -6.98 3.01
C PHE A 7 -3.03 -5.67 3.02
N ILE A 8 -3.80 -5.47 4.08
CA ILE A 8 -4.45 -4.18 4.36
C ILE A 8 -3.55 -3.44 5.35
N MET A 9 -3.17 -2.21 5.01
CA MET A 9 -2.42 -1.35 5.90
C MET A 9 -3.35 -0.30 6.50
N GLU A 10 -3.46 -0.33 7.83
CA GLU A 10 -4.19 0.67 8.60
C GLU A 10 -3.19 1.61 9.29
N ASN A 11 -3.34 2.91 9.03
CA ASN A 11 -2.50 3.93 9.62
C ASN A 11 -3.02 4.28 11.02
N ILE A 12 -2.26 3.92 12.06
CA ILE A 12 -2.57 4.27 13.46
C ILE A 12 -2.25 5.75 13.73
N THR A 13 -1.20 6.27 13.08
CA THR A 13 -0.79 7.68 13.15
C THR A 13 -0.86 8.30 11.76
N ASN A 14 -0.89 9.63 11.70
CA ASN A 14 -0.74 10.35 10.42
C ASN A 14 0.56 9.91 9.75
N MET A 15 0.46 9.39 8.54
CA MET A 15 1.59 8.93 7.75
C MET A 15 1.90 9.94 6.65
N HIS A 16 3.16 10.36 6.59
CA HIS A 16 3.65 11.24 5.53
C HIS A 16 4.69 10.48 4.70
N VAL A 17 4.29 10.04 3.51
CA VAL A 17 5.20 9.44 2.53
C VAL A 17 5.55 10.53 1.53
N GLY A 18 6.76 11.10 1.65
CA GLY A 18 7.17 12.24 0.84
C GLY A 18 7.30 11.88 -0.65
N ASN A 19 6.85 12.79 -1.51
CA ASN A 19 7.17 12.76 -2.92
C ASN A 19 8.63 13.22 -3.11
N GLY A 20 9.47 12.40 -3.73
CA GLY A 20 10.92 12.67 -3.85
C GLY A 20 11.27 13.71 -4.92
N ASP A 21 10.27 14.26 -5.60
CA ASP A 21 10.42 15.21 -6.70
C ASP A 21 10.35 16.66 -6.21
N ILE A 22 11.06 17.53 -6.92
CA ILE A 22 11.02 18.98 -6.73
C ILE A 22 9.63 19.46 -7.17
N ASN A 23 8.71 19.59 -6.22
CA ASN A 23 7.36 20.03 -6.50
C ASN A 23 7.32 21.57 -6.57
N PHE A 24 6.90 22.10 -7.73
CA PHE A 24 6.53 23.52 -7.89
C PHE A 24 5.06 23.77 -7.51
N ASN A 25 4.55 23.03 -6.51
CA ASN A 25 3.18 23.18 -6.02
C ASN A 25 3.12 24.16 -4.85
N ILE A 26 1.91 24.60 -4.50
CA ILE A 26 1.66 25.49 -3.35
C ILE A 26 2.08 24.83 -2.02
N ILE A 27 2.13 23.49 -2.00
CA ILE A 27 2.51 22.68 -0.84
C ILE A 27 3.95 22.18 -1.06
N ASP A 28 4.85 22.55 -0.15
CA ASP A 28 6.27 22.24 -0.26
C ASP A 28 6.57 20.73 -0.21
N ASN A 29 5.96 20.02 0.76
CA ASN A 29 6.17 18.59 0.99
C ASN A 29 4.88 17.82 0.76
N GLU A 30 4.56 17.53 -0.49
CA GLU A 30 3.40 16.72 -0.82
C GLU A 30 3.64 15.24 -0.53
N VAL A 31 2.56 14.56 -0.13
CA VAL A 31 2.56 13.11 -0.07
C VAL A 31 2.58 12.50 -1.47
N GLN A 32 3.12 11.30 -1.60
CA GLN A 32 3.09 10.53 -2.84
C GLN A 32 1.64 10.33 -3.32
N ARG A 33 1.45 10.56 -4.62
CA ARG A 33 0.16 10.42 -5.31
C ARG A 33 0.34 9.65 -6.61
N ASP A 34 -0.68 8.92 -6.98
CA ASP A 34 -0.74 8.27 -8.29
C ASP A 34 -0.84 9.33 -9.39
N VAL A 35 -0.08 9.16 -10.47
CA VAL A 35 0.05 10.18 -11.53
C VAL A 35 -1.22 10.35 -12.37
N ILE A 36 -2.12 9.36 -12.36
CA ILE A 36 -3.34 9.34 -13.18
C ILE A 36 -4.54 9.78 -12.35
N THR A 37 -4.72 9.17 -11.19
CA THR A 37 -5.89 9.37 -10.31
C THR A 37 -5.68 10.47 -9.27
N ASN A 38 -4.43 10.84 -9.01
CA ASN A 38 -4.02 11.76 -7.95
C ASN A 38 -4.39 11.30 -6.53
N PHE A 39 -4.79 10.03 -6.37
CA PHE A 39 -5.04 9.44 -5.06
C PHE A 39 -3.72 9.23 -4.30
N PRO A 40 -3.72 9.40 -2.96
CA PRO A 40 -2.59 9.03 -2.13
C PRO A 40 -2.18 7.57 -2.39
N THR A 41 -0.89 7.35 -2.61
CA THR A 41 -0.32 6.03 -2.85
C THR A 41 1.02 5.91 -2.15
N ILE A 42 1.47 4.69 -1.88
CA ILE A 42 2.82 4.43 -1.38
C ILE A 42 3.56 3.62 -2.43
N ASN A 43 4.65 4.18 -2.95
CA ASN A 43 5.45 3.51 -3.95
C ASN A 43 6.07 2.22 -3.40
N PRO A 44 6.22 1.18 -4.25
CA PRO A 44 6.79 -0.10 -3.83
C PRO A 44 8.21 0.04 -3.25
N SER A 45 9.00 1.01 -3.75
CA SER A 45 10.35 1.30 -3.24
C SER A 45 10.33 1.81 -1.80
N SER A 46 9.39 2.70 -1.46
CA SER A 46 9.21 3.23 -0.11
C SER A 46 8.81 2.11 0.87
N LEU A 47 7.86 1.25 0.49
CA LEU A 47 7.45 0.09 1.30
C LEU A 47 8.59 -0.92 1.46
N LYS A 48 9.26 -1.28 0.36
CA LYS A 48 10.36 -2.24 0.40
C LYS A 48 11.49 -1.73 1.28
N GLY A 49 11.81 -0.43 1.19
CA GLY A 49 12.84 0.20 2.01
C GLY A 49 12.50 0.20 3.49
N SER A 50 11.27 0.62 3.85
CA SER A 50 10.83 0.65 5.25
C SER A 50 10.77 -0.74 5.86
N PHE A 51 10.22 -1.73 5.15
CA PHE A 51 10.19 -3.11 5.63
C PHE A 51 11.57 -3.72 5.74
N ARG A 52 12.47 -3.46 4.77
CA ARG A 52 13.85 -3.96 4.85
C ARG A 52 14.54 -3.44 6.10
N GLU A 53 14.42 -2.14 6.38
CA GLU A 53 15.05 -1.54 7.55
C GLU A 53 14.44 -2.05 8.86
N PHE A 54 13.12 -2.21 8.91
CA PHE A 54 12.45 -2.84 10.05
C PHE A 54 12.93 -4.28 10.27
N CYS A 55 13.02 -5.08 9.21
CA CYS A 55 13.44 -6.48 9.29
C CYS A 55 14.91 -6.63 9.69
N LYS A 56 15.82 -5.74 9.26
CA LYS A 56 17.23 -5.78 9.71
C LYS A 56 17.40 -5.73 11.23
N ASN A 57 16.48 -5.08 11.93
CA ASN A 57 16.53 -4.98 13.40
C ASN A 57 15.90 -6.18 14.11
N ASN A 58 15.20 -7.06 13.38
CA ASN A 58 14.37 -8.13 13.96
C ASN A 58 14.67 -9.54 13.41
N LEU A 59 15.40 -9.65 12.31
CA LEU A 59 15.71 -10.90 11.60
C LEU A 59 17.21 -10.99 11.28
N ASP A 60 17.67 -12.19 10.96
CA ASP A 60 19.05 -12.42 10.56
C ASP A 60 19.36 -11.83 9.18
N GLU A 61 20.62 -11.46 8.95
CA GLU A 61 21.07 -10.82 7.70
C GLU A 61 20.83 -11.69 6.46
N ASP A 62 20.96 -13.02 6.60
CA ASP A 62 20.68 -13.99 5.55
C ASP A 62 19.20 -14.00 5.15
N GLU A 63 18.29 -13.89 6.12
CA GLU A 63 16.84 -13.84 5.88
C GLU A 63 16.44 -12.53 5.20
N VAL A 64 17.00 -11.41 5.66
CA VAL A 64 16.78 -10.08 5.05
C VAL A 64 17.29 -10.07 3.61
N THR A 65 18.46 -10.64 3.37
CA THR A 65 19.04 -10.75 2.03
C THR A 65 18.21 -11.65 1.14
N TYR A 66 17.71 -12.77 1.66
CA TYR A 66 16.80 -13.66 0.93
C TYR A 66 15.50 -12.95 0.52
N ILE A 67 14.87 -12.20 1.43
CA ILE A 67 13.58 -11.54 1.18
C ILE A 67 13.74 -10.34 0.25
N PHE A 68 14.68 -9.44 0.54
CA PHE A 68 14.78 -8.13 -0.11
C PHE A 68 15.84 -8.05 -1.21
N GLY A 69 16.80 -8.98 -1.22
CA GLY A 69 17.95 -9.00 -2.14
C GLY A 69 19.11 -8.13 -1.67
N ASP A 70 20.30 -8.45 -2.17
CA ASP A 70 21.53 -7.70 -1.91
C ASP A 70 21.95 -6.81 -3.08
N LYS A 71 22.90 -5.90 -2.86
CA LYS A 71 23.48 -5.02 -3.87
C LYS A 71 24.23 -5.80 -4.96
N ASP A 72 24.84 -6.94 -4.61
CA ASP A 72 25.72 -7.68 -5.53
C ASP A 72 24.98 -8.75 -6.35
N THR A 73 23.99 -9.44 -5.77
CA THR A 73 23.17 -10.46 -6.45
C THR A 73 21.83 -9.92 -6.97
N GLY A 74 21.42 -8.74 -6.52
CA GLY A 74 20.45 -7.85 -7.18
C GLY A 74 18.96 -8.18 -7.03
N ILE A 75 18.57 -9.42 -6.71
CA ILE A 75 17.17 -9.84 -6.80
C ILE A 75 16.72 -10.58 -5.53
N GLY A 76 15.85 -9.94 -4.75
CA GLY A 76 15.17 -10.57 -3.62
C GLY A 76 14.11 -11.58 -4.07
N LYS A 77 13.77 -12.54 -3.20
CA LYS A 77 12.81 -13.60 -3.50
C LYS A 77 11.40 -13.07 -3.78
N TYR A 78 11.00 -11.99 -3.12
CA TYR A 78 9.66 -11.44 -3.20
C TYR A 78 9.63 -10.13 -3.98
N LYS A 79 8.55 -9.94 -4.74
CA LYS A 79 8.22 -8.67 -5.40
C LYS A 79 7.22 -7.91 -4.55
N PHE A 80 7.58 -6.68 -4.19
CA PHE A 80 6.69 -5.78 -3.46
C PHE A 80 5.92 -4.93 -4.48
N PHE A 81 4.62 -4.82 -4.26
CA PHE A 81 3.76 -3.88 -4.99
C PHE A 81 3.55 -2.62 -4.16
N GLY A 82 3.14 -1.55 -4.82
CA GLY A 82 2.75 -0.32 -4.13
C GLY A 82 1.46 -0.52 -3.35
N ALA A 83 1.19 0.39 -2.43
CA ALA A 83 -0.07 0.39 -1.70
C ALA A 83 -0.99 1.49 -2.22
N SER A 84 -2.11 1.05 -2.79
CA SER A 84 -3.18 1.94 -3.25
C SER A 84 -4.15 2.25 -2.11
N LEU A 85 -4.75 3.44 -2.16
CA LEU A 85 -5.81 3.83 -1.23
C LEU A 85 -7.03 2.91 -1.37
N LEU A 86 -7.48 2.33 -0.26
CA LEU A 86 -8.74 1.55 -0.22
C LEU A 86 -9.90 2.37 0.36
N SER A 87 -9.64 3.11 1.44
CA SER A 87 -10.59 4.04 2.05
C SER A 87 -9.85 5.10 2.86
N MET A 88 -10.49 6.24 3.09
CA MET A 88 -9.96 7.33 3.90
C MET A 88 -10.98 7.77 4.95
N PRO A 89 -10.57 8.06 6.20
CA PRO A 89 -11.48 8.61 7.20
C PRO A 89 -11.93 10.01 6.81
N VAL A 90 -13.25 10.24 6.79
CA VAL A 90 -13.89 11.53 6.52
C VAL A 90 -14.77 11.89 7.71
N ARG A 91 -14.67 13.15 8.15
CA ARG A 91 -15.46 13.66 9.27
C ARG A 91 -16.95 13.59 8.96
N SER A 92 -17.74 13.19 9.94
CA SER A 92 -19.20 13.21 9.89
C SER A 92 -19.78 14.03 11.04
N ASN A 93 -21.04 14.42 10.90
CA ASN A 93 -21.89 14.98 11.93
C ASN A 93 -22.67 13.93 12.72
N VAL A 94 -22.69 12.65 12.29
CA VAL A 94 -23.46 11.56 12.93
C VAL A 94 -22.57 10.60 13.72
N LYS A 95 -21.51 10.08 13.09
CA LYS A 95 -20.45 9.27 13.73
C LYS A 95 -19.16 10.09 13.80
N PRO A 96 -18.18 9.74 14.67
CA PRO A 96 -16.90 10.44 14.72
C PRO A 96 -16.22 10.60 13.34
N PHE A 97 -16.26 9.54 12.54
CA PHE A 97 -15.86 9.55 11.13
C PHE A 97 -16.54 8.39 10.38
N PHE A 98 -16.53 8.47 9.05
CA PHE A 98 -16.83 7.35 8.15
C PHE A 98 -15.60 7.05 7.29
N ARG A 99 -15.50 5.81 6.79
CA ARG A 99 -14.47 5.44 5.82
C ARG A 99 -15.01 5.67 4.42
N ALA A 100 -14.65 6.80 3.82
CA ALA A 100 -15.05 7.10 2.47
C ALA A 100 -14.20 6.29 1.47
N THR A 101 -14.86 5.79 0.43
CA THR A 101 -14.25 5.21 -0.76
C THR A 101 -15.02 5.67 -2.00
N CYS A 102 -14.60 5.29 -3.19
CA CYS A 102 -15.31 5.62 -4.42
C CYS A 102 -15.39 4.41 -5.37
N PRO A 103 -16.34 4.39 -6.32
CA PRO A 103 -16.47 3.28 -7.25
C PRO A 103 -15.20 2.95 -8.03
N LEU A 104 -14.34 3.95 -8.29
CA LEU A 104 -13.06 3.76 -8.97
C LEU A 104 -12.10 2.92 -8.12
N ILE A 105 -11.91 3.27 -6.84
CA ILE A 105 -11.05 2.53 -5.91
C ILE A 105 -11.50 1.07 -5.77
N ILE A 106 -12.82 0.85 -5.64
CA ILE A 106 -13.37 -0.51 -5.50
C ILE A 106 -13.10 -1.33 -6.77
N ARG A 107 -13.29 -0.73 -7.96
CA ARG A 107 -13.00 -1.41 -9.23
C ARG A 107 -11.52 -1.75 -9.35
N GLU A 108 -10.62 -0.81 -9.07
CA GLU A 108 -9.18 -1.05 -9.10
C GLU A 108 -8.76 -2.17 -8.14
N PHE A 109 -9.35 -2.21 -6.93
CA PHE A 109 -9.12 -3.29 -5.98
C PHE A 109 -9.60 -4.64 -6.51
N LEU A 110 -10.82 -4.71 -7.05
CA LEU A 110 -11.38 -5.94 -7.62
C LEU A 110 -10.59 -6.42 -8.84
N ASP A 111 -10.20 -5.51 -9.73
CA ASP A 111 -9.39 -5.83 -10.91
C ASP A 111 -8.01 -6.34 -10.49
N THR A 112 -7.39 -5.72 -9.50
CA THR A 112 -6.14 -6.19 -8.90
C THR A 112 -6.31 -7.59 -8.31
N ALA A 113 -7.33 -7.79 -7.47
CA ALA A 113 -7.62 -9.08 -6.86
C ALA A 113 -7.87 -10.17 -7.92
N HIS A 114 -8.63 -9.86 -8.97
CA HIS A 114 -8.92 -10.78 -10.07
C HIS A 114 -7.67 -11.13 -10.88
N ASN A 115 -6.83 -10.14 -11.19
CA ASN A 115 -5.62 -10.34 -11.99
C ASN A 115 -4.56 -11.17 -11.26
N PHE A 116 -4.49 -11.06 -9.92
CA PHE A 116 -3.47 -11.75 -9.14
C PHE A 116 -3.96 -13.01 -8.40
N CYS A 117 -5.25 -13.13 -8.12
CA CYS A 117 -5.85 -14.27 -7.43
C CYS A 117 -6.76 -15.04 -8.39
N SER A 118 -6.42 -16.30 -8.70
CA SER A 118 -7.43 -17.21 -9.27
C SER A 118 -8.57 -17.31 -8.24
N ILE A 119 -9.78 -16.93 -8.65
CA ILE A 119 -11.04 -16.55 -7.93
C ILE A 119 -11.46 -17.36 -6.67
N LYS A 120 -10.71 -18.35 -6.18
CA LYS A 120 -11.16 -19.29 -5.14
C LYS A 120 -11.00 -18.85 -3.68
N GLU A 121 -10.36 -17.72 -3.37
CA GLU A 121 -10.09 -17.29 -1.98
C GLU A 121 -10.41 -15.81 -1.72
N MET A 122 -11.54 -15.29 -2.22
CA MET A 122 -12.05 -14.01 -1.72
C MET A 122 -12.99 -14.26 -0.54
N LEU A 123 -12.38 -14.19 0.66
CA LEU A 123 -13.02 -14.12 1.97
C LEU A 123 -14.00 -12.94 2.08
N ASP A 124 -15.04 -13.16 2.87
CA ASP A 124 -16.14 -12.27 3.28
C ASP A 124 -15.89 -10.76 3.14
N ILE A 125 -16.45 -10.16 2.09
CA ILE A 125 -16.50 -8.71 1.87
C ILE A 125 -17.70 -8.07 2.61
N ASN A 126 -18.39 -8.84 3.47
CA ASN A 126 -19.64 -8.43 4.11
C ASN A 126 -19.49 -7.40 5.25
N GLU A 127 -18.30 -6.91 5.55
CA GLU A 127 -18.08 -5.86 6.58
C GLU A 127 -17.52 -4.53 6.06
N ILE A 128 -17.43 -4.34 4.74
CA ILE A 128 -17.24 -2.98 4.23
C ILE A 128 -18.61 -2.29 4.25
N GLU A 129 -19.00 -1.76 5.42
CA GLU A 129 -20.04 -0.73 5.51
C GLU A 129 -19.57 0.47 4.68
N ILE A 130 -19.91 0.47 3.39
CA ILE A 130 -19.77 1.62 2.51
C ILE A 130 -20.83 2.63 2.94
N LEU A 131 -20.40 3.65 3.68
CA LEU A 131 -21.19 4.85 4.00
C LEU A 131 -20.49 6.08 3.42
#